data_AF-A9GVU7-F1
#
_entry.id   AF-A9GVU7-F1
#
_cell.length_a   1.000
_cell.length_b   1.000
_cell.length_c   1.000
_cell.angle_alpha   90.00
_cell.angle_beta   90.00
_cell.angle_gamma   90.00
#
_symmetry.space_group_name_H-M   'P 1'
#
loop_
_entity.id
_entity.type
_entity.pdbx_description
1 polymer ?
#
loop_
_entity_poly.entity_id
_entity_poly.type
_entity_poly.pdbx_seq_one_letter_code
_entity_poly.pdbx_strand_id
1 'polypeptide(L)'
;MPAQASGTSARQASPPERPGTQAGTTTVLGAGGNASGSRASLLARTPPAALWLVTGAAALVAVVFAAALLRDGVSLSRLEAASLAERAPPSSSGLRRPVAPRPSDAVPADELATATAGGVLALEALASRYPKDPAIFRALMLRHALPPPYHAAALAAVKRLLELDPGAAADDDVKRIVSSAAGGPPEAASGALDLMASGMGSHGADLLYELAVGSSALKERAAKRLAEAAVLGRATPALRVAHELRIAPSCKARQALLARATTDGDRRAVDVLAPLITSKGKGCGFLGMSRCAAACASIAGEIKAAIQAIEARTGPSPRAADAPASR
;
A
#
# COMPACT_ATOMS: atom_id res chain seq x y z
N MET A 1 4.02 -37.34 57.60
CA MET A 1 4.98 -38.48 57.60
C MET A 1 5.10 -39.02 56.18
N PRO A 2 6.29 -39.46 55.76
CA PRO A 2 6.83 -39.19 54.42
C PRO A 2 6.90 -40.43 53.51
N ALA A 3 7.10 -40.21 52.21
CA ALA A 3 7.91 -41.11 51.38
C ALA A 3 8.63 -40.30 50.31
N GLN A 4 9.94 -40.17 50.50
CA GLN A 4 10.92 -39.72 49.53
C GLN A 4 11.10 -40.77 48.43
N ALA A 5 11.38 -40.33 47.21
CA ALA A 5 12.14 -41.14 46.25
C ALA A 5 13.07 -40.21 45.45
N SER A 6 14.33 -40.26 45.84
CA SER A 6 15.48 -39.67 45.18
C SER A 6 15.78 -40.43 43.88
N GLY A 7 16.15 -39.71 42.82
CA GLY A 7 16.63 -40.28 41.56
C GLY A 7 17.69 -39.39 40.94
N THR A 8 18.94 -39.73 41.21
CA THR A 8 20.17 -39.03 40.84
C THR A 8 20.69 -39.47 39.46
N SER A 9 21.11 -38.47 38.67
CA SER A 9 22.36 -38.43 37.87
C SER A 9 22.61 -39.37 36.67
N ALA A 10 22.77 -38.76 35.48
CA ALA A 10 23.85 -39.00 34.50
C ALA A 10 23.74 -37.90 33.41
N ARG A 11 24.74 -37.01 33.24
CA ARG A 11 25.85 -37.08 32.24
C ARG A 11 25.34 -37.30 30.80
N GLN A 12 25.84 -36.71 29.72
CA GLN A 12 26.95 -35.80 29.39
C GLN A 12 27.03 -35.88 27.85
N ALA A 13 26.98 -34.76 27.11
CA ALA A 13 27.62 -34.60 25.79
C ALA A 13 27.28 -33.23 25.19
N SER A 14 28.19 -32.28 25.39
CA SER A 14 28.29 -31.07 24.57
C SER A 14 29.02 -31.42 23.26
N PRO A 15 28.61 -30.88 22.10
CA PRO A 15 29.42 -30.95 20.89
C PRO A 15 30.58 -29.92 20.92
N PRO A 16 31.71 -30.22 20.27
CA PRO A 16 32.93 -29.44 20.38
C PRO A 16 32.91 -28.14 19.58
N GLU A 17 33.41 -27.08 20.21
CA GLU A 17 33.95 -25.87 19.57
C GLU A 17 35.05 -26.23 18.57
N ARG A 18 35.00 -25.63 17.38
CA ARG A 18 36.12 -25.58 16.44
C ARG A 18 36.88 -24.26 16.62
N PRO A 19 38.14 -24.27 17.05
CA PRO A 19 39.04 -23.13 16.89
C PRO A 19 39.66 -23.19 15.48
N GLY A 20 39.34 -22.20 14.65
CA GLY A 20 39.89 -22.01 13.32
C GLY A 20 40.61 -20.68 13.21
N THR A 21 41.79 -20.59 13.81
CA THR A 21 42.78 -19.53 13.55
C THR A 21 43.48 -19.86 12.23
N GLN A 22 43.30 -19.05 11.18
CA GLN A 22 44.34 -18.85 10.17
C GLN A 22 44.34 -17.39 9.71
N ALA A 23 45.44 -16.71 10.06
CA ALA A 23 45.92 -15.53 9.39
C ALA A 23 46.27 -15.89 7.93
N GLY A 24 45.96 -14.98 7.02
CA GLY A 24 46.23 -15.14 5.59
C GLY A 24 46.18 -13.81 4.87
N THR A 25 47.19 -12.98 5.13
CA THR A 25 47.62 -11.90 4.24
C THR A 25 48.09 -12.49 2.92
N THR A 26 47.38 -12.24 1.82
CA THR A 26 47.95 -12.28 0.47
C THR A 26 47.38 -11.15 -0.37
N THR A 27 48.15 -10.07 -0.42
CA THR A 27 48.19 -9.12 -1.52
C THR A 27 48.53 -9.88 -2.81
N VAL A 28 47.66 -9.85 -3.82
CA VAL A 28 48.06 -10.18 -5.20
C VAL A 28 47.59 -9.04 -6.09
N LEU A 29 48.56 -8.19 -6.45
CA LEU A 29 48.52 -7.37 -7.64
C LEU A 29 48.45 -8.31 -8.86
N GLY A 30 47.29 -8.34 -9.52
CA GLY A 30 47.12 -8.93 -10.84
C GLY A 30 47.08 -7.84 -11.90
N ALA A 31 48.26 -7.42 -12.34
CA ALA A 31 48.46 -6.72 -13.60
C ALA A 31 48.49 -7.73 -14.75
N GLY A 32 47.93 -7.36 -15.90
CA GLY A 32 47.91 -8.15 -17.14
C GLY A 32 46.46 -8.38 -17.59
N GLY A 33 45.92 -7.67 -18.57
CA GLY A 33 46.53 -7.39 -19.87
C GLY A 33 46.00 -8.42 -20.85
N ASN A 34 44.90 -8.11 -21.51
CA ASN A 34 44.62 -8.61 -22.87
C ASN A 34 43.71 -7.62 -23.59
N ALA A 35 44.38 -6.73 -24.32
CA ALA A 35 43.82 -5.96 -25.41
C ALA A 35 43.70 -6.87 -26.64
N SER A 36 42.49 -7.01 -27.16
CA SER A 36 42.13 -7.36 -28.54
C SER A 36 40.64 -7.05 -28.62
N GLY A 37 40.15 -6.04 -29.30
CA GLY A 37 40.58 -5.53 -30.60
C GLY A 37 39.39 -5.65 -31.54
N SER A 38 38.33 -4.88 -31.29
CA SER A 38 37.23 -4.66 -32.24
C SER A 38 36.88 -3.18 -32.25
N ARG A 39 37.68 -2.41 -33.01
CA ARG A 39 37.29 -1.09 -33.49
C ARG A 39 36.29 -1.29 -34.62
N ALA A 40 35.02 -1.06 -34.35
CA ALA A 40 34.02 -0.80 -35.37
C ALA A 40 33.49 0.62 -35.14
N SER A 41 34.02 1.56 -35.92
CA SER A 41 33.45 2.87 -36.12
C SER A 41 32.14 2.73 -36.91
N LEU A 42 31.00 3.04 -36.30
CA LEU A 42 29.77 3.37 -37.03
C LEU A 42 29.07 4.55 -36.35
N LEU A 43 29.40 5.71 -36.90
CA LEU A 43 28.61 6.92 -37.07
C LEU A 43 27.28 7.00 -36.29
N ALA A 44 27.27 7.97 -35.37
CA ALA A 44 26.11 8.47 -34.66
C ALA A 44 24.97 8.82 -35.63
N ARG A 45 23.90 8.02 -35.59
CA ARG A 45 22.62 8.32 -36.21
C ARG A 45 21.76 9.00 -35.16
N THR A 46 21.77 10.34 -35.16
CA THR A 46 20.90 11.14 -34.29
C THR A 46 19.44 10.83 -34.62
N PRO A 47 18.60 10.44 -33.64
CA PRO A 47 17.18 10.18 -33.88
C PRO A 47 16.46 11.48 -34.28
N PRO A 48 15.59 11.47 -35.31
CA PRO A 48 14.87 12.66 -35.80
C PRO A 48 13.82 13.22 -34.83
N ALA A 49 13.69 12.68 -33.61
CA ALA A 49 12.71 13.11 -32.62
C ALA A 49 13.11 14.40 -31.87
N ALA A 50 14.38 14.84 -31.96
CA ALA A 50 14.85 16.04 -31.25
C ALA A 50 14.47 17.37 -31.91
N LEU A 51 14.00 17.38 -33.16
CA LEU A 51 13.64 18.61 -33.88
C LEU A 51 12.20 19.10 -33.58
N TRP A 52 11.35 18.26 -33.01
CA TRP A 52 9.94 18.59 -32.73
C TRP A 52 9.69 19.22 -31.35
N LEU A 53 10.71 19.30 -30.49
CA LEU A 53 10.59 19.91 -29.16
C LEU A 53 10.78 21.43 -29.14
N VAL A 54 11.36 22.02 -30.20
CA VAL A 54 11.59 23.47 -30.26
C VAL A 54 10.39 24.23 -30.84
N THR A 55 9.59 23.60 -31.72
CA THR A 55 8.40 24.22 -32.31
C THR A 55 7.18 24.22 -31.38
N GLY A 56 7.08 23.27 -30.44
CA GLY A 56 5.95 23.19 -29.50
C GLY A 56 5.94 24.28 -28.42
N ALA A 57 7.11 24.73 -27.94
CA ALA A 57 7.20 25.73 -26.88
C ALA A 57 6.76 27.13 -27.35
N ALA A 58 7.05 27.51 -28.60
CA ALA A 58 6.65 28.80 -29.14
C ALA A 58 5.13 28.94 -29.33
N ALA A 59 4.43 27.86 -29.69
CA ALA A 59 2.98 27.86 -29.87
C ALA A 59 2.23 28.05 -28.54
N LEU A 60 2.71 27.44 -27.45
CA LEU A 60 2.11 27.62 -26.11
C LEU A 60 2.26 29.05 -25.59
N VAL A 61 3.40 29.70 -25.81
CA VAL A 61 3.60 31.11 -25.43
C VAL A 61 2.67 32.03 -26.21
N ALA A 62 2.47 31.79 -27.52
CA ALA A 62 1.55 32.58 -28.34
C ALA A 62 0.08 32.45 -27.89
N VAL A 63 -0.37 31.25 -27.50
CA VAL A 63 -1.74 31.04 -26.99
C VAL A 63 -1.96 31.73 -25.65
N VAL A 64 -0.98 31.67 -24.73
CA VAL A 64 -1.08 32.37 -23.43
C VAL A 64 -1.08 33.89 -23.62
N PHE A 65 -0.27 34.41 -24.54
CA PHE A 65 -0.22 35.84 -24.84
C PHE A 65 -1.48 36.34 -25.53
N ALA A 66 -2.05 35.56 -26.46
CA ALA A 66 -3.34 35.87 -27.09
C ALA A 66 -4.49 35.86 -26.07
N ALA A 67 -4.51 34.91 -25.14
CA ALA A 67 -5.50 34.87 -24.06
C ALA A 67 -5.35 36.04 -23.06
N ALA A 68 -4.13 36.54 -22.87
CA ALA A 68 -3.88 37.73 -22.06
C ALA A 68 -4.34 39.03 -22.76
N LEU A 69 -4.25 39.10 -24.09
CA LEU A 69 -4.71 40.25 -24.87
C LEU A 69 -6.23 40.28 -25.11
N LEU A 70 -6.90 39.11 -25.08
CA LEU A 70 -8.36 38.99 -25.13
C LEU A 70 -9.04 39.21 -23.77
N ARG A 71 -8.27 39.54 -22.73
CA ARG A 71 -8.81 39.86 -21.40
C ARG A 71 -9.33 41.30 -21.39
N ASP A 72 -10.55 41.46 -21.89
CA ASP A 72 -11.27 42.74 -21.89
C ASP A 72 -11.36 43.35 -20.49
N GLY A 73 -10.93 44.62 -20.36
CA GLY A 73 -10.98 45.43 -19.15
C GLY A 73 -12.39 45.67 -18.57
N VAL A 74 -13.42 45.24 -19.28
CA VAL A 74 -14.84 45.28 -18.86
C VAL A 74 -15.11 44.29 -17.71
N SER A 75 -14.27 43.26 -17.54
CA SER A 75 -14.43 42.25 -16.48
C SER A 75 -14.02 42.76 -15.10
N LEU A 76 -13.07 43.70 -15.02
CA LEU A 76 -12.59 44.28 -13.75
C LEU A 76 -13.58 45.30 -13.18
N SER A 77 -14.26 46.07 -14.03
CA SER A 77 -15.24 47.07 -13.59
C SER A 77 -16.53 46.47 -13.02
N ARG A 78 -16.90 45.24 -13.41
CA ARG A 78 -18.03 44.50 -12.79
C ARG A 78 -17.71 43.95 -11.40
N LEU A 79 -16.46 43.59 -11.12
CA LEU A 79 -16.02 43.15 -9.80
C LEU A 79 -15.98 44.29 -8.79
N GLU A 80 -15.63 45.50 -9.24
CA GLU A 80 -15.58 46.68 -8.39
C GLU A 80 -17.00 47.18 -8.01
N ALA A 81 -17.96 47.10 -8.94
CA ALA A 81 -19.37 47.43 -8.67
C ALA A 81 -20.07 46.47 -7.70
N ALA A 82 -19.69 45.18 -7.68
CA ALA A 82 -20.22 44.21 -6.72
C ALA A 82 -19.69 44.45 -5.29
N SER A 83 -18.51 45.07 -5.14
CA SER A 83 -17.89 45.31 -3.83
C SER A 83 -18.50 46.50 -3.04
N LEU A 84 -19.20 47.41 -3.73
CA LEU A 84 -19.81 48.59 -3.11
C LEU A 84 -21.27 48.39 -2.69
N ALA A 85 -21.94 47.33 -3.17
CA ALA A 85 -23.30 46.98 -2.76
C ALA A 85 -23.37 46.34 -1.35
N GLU A 86 -22.23 45.90 -0.79
CA GLU A 86 -22.11 45.28 0.53
C GLU A 86 -21.80 46.31 1.66
N ARG A 87 -22.15 47.59 1.48
CA ARG A 87 -22.01 48.64 2.51
C ARG A 87 -23.35 49.30 2.82
N ALA A 88 -24.30 48.51 3.32
CA ALA A 88 -25.44 49.01 4.06
C ALA A 88 -25.17 48.87 5.58
N PRO A 89 -25.40 49.92 6.40
CA PRO A 89 -25.24 49.82 7.85
C PRO A 89 -26.39 49.01 8.45
N PRO A 90 -26.13 48.01 9.34
CA PRO A 90 -27.20 47.31 10.02
C PRO A 90 -27.82 48.20 11.10
N SER A 91 -29.14 48.35 11.01
CA SER A 91 -30.00 48.98 12.00
C SER A 91 -29.91 48.25 13.35
N SER A 92 -29.63 49.03 14.39
CA SER A 92 -29.51 48.60 15.78
C SER A 92 -30.87 48.32 16.42
N SER A 93 -31.16 47.05 16.70
CA SER A 93 -32.28 46.64 17.57
C SER A 93 -31.89 45.42 18.41
N GLY A 94 -31.91 45.60 19.74
CA GLY A 94 -32.19 44.52 20.70
C GLY A 94 -31.01 43.62 21.13
N LEU A 95 -30.28 44.07 22.16
CA LEU A 95 -29.31 43.28 22.92
C LEU A 95 -29.94 42.06 23.60
N ARG A 96 -29.85 40.90 22.94
CA ARG A 96 -29.70 39.61 23.63
C ARG A 96 -28.37 39.06 23.19
N ARG A 97 -27.31 39.34 23.97
CA ARG A 97 -25.91 38.96 23.67
C ARG A 97 -25.91 37.48 23.31
N PRO A 98 -25.81 37.11 22.02
CA PRO A 98 -25.76 35.72 21.63
C PRO A 98 -24.50 35.20 22.29
N VAL A 99 -24.64 34.15 23.11
CA VAL A 99 -23.50 33.38 23.55
C VAL A 99 -22.80 32.98 22.26
N ALA A 100 -21.64 33.58 21.99
CA ALA A 100 -20.88 33.29 20.77
C ALA A 100 -20.75 31.77 20.72
N PRO A 101 -21.31 31.11 19.69
CA PRO A 101 -21.18 29.66 19.57
C PRO A 101 -19.69 29.37 19.68
N ARG A 102 -19.35 28.41 20.55
CA ARG A 102 -17.95 27.99 20.71
C ARG A 102 -17.41 27.77 19.29
N PRO A 103 -16.22 28.33 18.95
CA PRO A 103 -15.65 28.13 17.62
C PRO A 103 -15.67 26.64 17.35
N SER A 104 -16.50 26.24 16.39
CA SER A 104 -16.59 24.87 15.96
C SER A 104 -15.23 24.53 15.38
N ASP A 105 -14.58 23.49 15.92
CA ASP A 105 -13.32 22.97 15.37
C ASP A 105 -13.52 22.41 13.94
N ALA A 106 -14.79 22.26 13.50
CA ALA A 106 -15.16 21.84 12.14
C ALA A 106 -15.36 23.03 11.19
N VAL A 107 -14.81 22.88 9.98
CA VAL A 107 -14.91 23.86 8.91
C VAL A 107 -16.33 23.91 8.33
N PRO A 108 -16.86 25.10 8.01
CA PRO A 108 -18.10 25.23 7.25
C PRO A 108 -17.99 24.54 5.88
N ALA A 109 -19.06 23.86 5.45
CA ALA A 109 -19.07 23.05 4.23
C ALA A 109 -18.85 23.90 2.95
N ASP A 110 -19.36 25.13 2.95
CA ASP A 110 -19.18 26.13 1.90
C ASP A 110 -17.72 26.61 1.80
N GLU A 111 -17.05 26.80 2.93
CA GLU A 111 -15.64 27.19 2.97
C GLU A 111 -14.74 26.04 2.46
N LEU A 112 -15.03 24.79 2.86
CA LEU A 112 -14.32 23.62 2.35
C LEU A 112 -14.55 23.41 0.85
N ALA A 113 -15.79 23.58 0.36
CA ALA A 113 -16.08 23.48 -1.07
C ALA A 113 -15.34 24.56 -1.88
N THR A 114 -15.31 25.79 -1.37
CA THR A 114 -14.57 26.92 -1.97
C THR A 114 -13.07 26.64 -2.01
N ALA A 115 -12.48 26.19 -0.90
CA ALA A 115 -11.06 25.84 -0.84
C ALA A 115 -10.73 24.66 -1.77
N THR A 116 -11.61 23.66 -1.82
CA THR A 116 -11.47 22.52 -2.72
C THR A 116 -11.46 22.96 -4.19
N ALA A 117 -12.29 23.94 -4.57
CA ALA A 117 -12.29 24.55 -5.90
C ALA A 117 -11.02 25.40 -6.15
N GLY A 118 -10.51 26.07 -5.12
CA GLY A 118 -9.26 26.85 -5.16
C GLY A 118 -7.97 26.02 -5.22
N GLY A 119 -8.04 24.70 -5.05
CA GLY A 119 -6.91 23.78 -5.18
C GLY A 119 -6.07 23.63 -3.91
N VAL A 120 -4.84 23.12 -4.07
CA VAL A 120 -3.96 22.72 -2.95
C VAL A 120 -3.65 23.89 -2.02
N LEU A 121 -3.23 25.04 -2.56
CA LEU A 121 -2.85 26.20 -1.74
C LEU A 121 -4.00 26.73 -0.87
N ALA A 122 -5.23 26.72 -1.41
CA ALA A 122 -6.40 27.14 -0.67
C ALA A 122 -6.75 26.15 0.45
N LEU A 123 -6.61 24.84 0.19
CA LEU A 123 -6.80 23.81 1.20
C LEU A 123 -5.71 23.84 2.29
N GLU A 124 -4.46 24.15 1.96
CA GLU A 124 -3.37 24.30 2.94
C GLU A 124 -3.57 25.53 3.86
N ALA A 125 -4.01 26.65 3.27
CA ALA A 125 -4.41 27.82 4.05
C ALA A 125 -5.57 27.49 5.00
N LEU A 126 -6.53 26.69 4.54
CA LEU A 126 -7.65 26.22 5.35
C LEU A 126 -7.18 25.25 6.44
N ALA A 127 -6.27 24.33 6.14
CA ALA A 127 -5.68 23.40 7.12
C ALA A 127 -4.91 24.13 8.23
N SER A 128 -4.29 25.27 7.91
CA SER A 128 -3.62 26.12 8.91
C SER A 128 -4.61 26.77 9.88
N ARG A 129 -5.84 27.07 9.42
CA ARG A 129 -6.91 27.65 10.24
C ARG A 129 -7.68 26.58 11.04
N TYR A 130 -7.85 25.38 10.48
CA TYR A 130 -8.61 24.28 11.06
C TYR A 130 -7.77 22.99 11.13
N PRO A 131 -6.69 22.94 11.93
CA PRO A 131 -5.70 21.85 11.90
C PRO A 131 -6.19 20.51 12.50
N LYS A 132 -7.43 20.48 13.01
CA LYS A 132 -8.07 19.31 13.62
C LYS A 132 -9.20 18.71 12.78
N ASP A 133 -9.57 19.35 11.67
CA ASP A 133 -10.67 18.86 10.85
C ASP A 133 -10.18 17.78 9.85
N PRO A 134 -10.61 16.51 9.98
CA PRO A 134 -10.20 15.45 9.06
C PRO A 134 -10.69 15.67 7.63
N ALA A 135 -11.79 16.40 7.40
CA ALA A 135 -12.35 16.61 6.07
C ALA A 135 -11.38 17.39 5.16
N ILE A 136 -10.60 18.32 5.73
CA ILE A 136 -9.60 19.09 5.00
C ILE A 136 -8.45 18.19 4.54
N PHE A 137 -7.92 17.34 5.43
CA PHE A 137 -6.82 16.44 5.10
C PHE A 137 -7.23 15.35 4.10
N ARG A 138 -8.50 14.92 4.13
CA ARG A 138 -9.09 14.06 3.10
C ARG A 138 -9.09 14.76 1.73
N ALA A 139 -9.53 16.02 1.67
CA ALA A 139 -9.49 16.80 0.42
C ALA A 139 -8.05 17.03 -0.08
N LEU A 140 -7.11 17.39 0.81
CA LEU A 140 -5.69 17.56 0.49
C LEU A 140 -5.08 16.27 -0.07
N MET A 141 -5.31 15.14 0.60
CA MET A 141 -4.85 13.82 0.14
C MET A 141 -5.31 13.54 -1.29
N LEU A 142 -6.61 13.71 -1.57
CA LEU A 142 -7.18 13.47 -2.90
C LEU A 142 -6.60 14.43 -3.96
N ARG A 143 -6.36 15.69 -3.61
CA ARG A 143 -5.75 16.66 -4.52
C ARG A 143 -4.28 16.36 -4.81
N HIS A 144 -3.50 15.98 -3.81
CA HIS A 144 -2.10 15.56 -4.00
C HIS A 144 -1.97 14.20 -4.71
N ALA A 145 -3.03 13.39 -4.75
CA ALA A 145 -3.01 12.11 -5.46
C ALA A 145 -3.06 12.24 -6.99
N LEU A 146 -3.35 13.43 -7.52
CA LEU A 146 -3.46 13.71 -8.95
C LEU A 146 -2.23 14.51 -9.45
N PRO A 147 -1.78 14.25 -10.69
CA PRO A 147 -0.83 13.20 -11.11
C PRO A 147 0.56 13.26 -10.41
N PRO A 148 1.45 12.25 -10.60
CA PRO A 148 2.81 12.25 -10.05
C PRO A 148 3.54 13.57 -10.35
N PRO A 149 4.41 14.08 -9.45
CA PRO A 149 5.20 13.33 -8.45
C PRO A 149 4.75 13.47 -6.97
N TYR A 150 3.55 13.96 -6.68
CA TYR A 150 3.14 14.43 -5.34
C TYR A 150 2.82 13.35 -4.29
N HIS A 151 3.35 12.12 -4.43
CA HIS A 151 3.09 11.03 -3.48
C HIS A 151 3.50 11.35 -2.04
N ALA A 152 4.60 12.10 -1.84
CA ALA A 152 5.06 12.46 -0.49
C ALA A 152 4.09 13.40 0.24
N ALA A 153 3.57 14.41 -0.46
CA ALA A 153 2.58 15.34 0.11
C ALA A 153 1.24 14.63 0.37
N ALA A 154 0.82 13.74 -0.53
CA ALA A 154 -0.35 12.90 -0.31
C ALA A 154 -0.19 12.03 0.95
N LEU A 155 0.96 11.36 1.12
CA LEU A 155 1.23 10.54 2.31
C LEU A 155 1.27 11.37 3.61
N ALA A 156 1.80 12.60 3.56
CA ALA A 156 1.77 13.50 4.72
C ALA A 156 0.32 13.84 5.11
N ALA A 157 -0.54 14.14 4.13
CA ALA A 157 -1.97 14.37 4.36
C ALA A 157 -2.67 13.12 4.88
N VAL A 158 -2.39 11.93 4.35
CA VAL A 158 -2.92 10.65 4.86
C VAL A 158 -2.51 10.44 6.31
N LYS A 159 -1.23 10.61 6.65
CA LYS A 159 -0.75 10.43 8.02
C LYS A 159 -1.49 11.34 8.97
N ARG A 160 -1.66 12.62 8.61
CA ARG A 160 -2.39 13.58 9.42
C ARG A 160 -3.88 13.24 9.53
N LEU A 161 -4.49 12.77 8.45
CA LEU A 161 -5.86 12.27 8.47
C LEU A 161 -6.02 11.09 9.45
N LEU A 162 -5.10 10.11 9.43
CA LEU A 162 -5.15 8.94 10.32
C LEU A 162 -4.89 9.27 11.79
N GLU A 163 -4.13 10.34 12.08
CA GLU A 163 -3.96 10.86 13.44
C GLU A 163 -5.27 11.46 14.00
N LEU A 164 -6.08 12.07 13.15
CA LEU A 164 -7.35 12.71 13.53
C LEU A 164 -8.54 11.75 13.48
N ASP A 165 -8.54 10.86 12.49
CA ASP A 165 -9.58 9.85 12.22
C ASP A 165 -8.93 8.51 11.85
N PRO A 166 -8.63 7.64 12.84
CA PRO A 166 -8.12 6.29 12.58
C PRO A 166 -9.05 5.43 11.74
N GLY A 167 -10.36 5.73 11.74
CA GLY A 167 -11.36 5.02 10.93
C GLY A 167 -11.16 5.21 9.43
N ALA A 168 -10.51 6.31 9.02
CA ALA A 168 -10.16 6.57 7.63
C ALA A 168 -9.20 5.51 7.04
N ALA A 169 -8.53 4.69 7.85
CA ALA A 169 -7.73 3.57 7.34
C ALA A 169 -8.55 2.53 6.57
N ALA A 170 -9.86 2.45 6.84
CA ALA A 170 -10.78 1.56 6.13
C ALA A 170 -11.24 2.12 4.76
N ASP A 171 -10.95 3.38 4.47
CA ASP A 171 -11.38 4.07 3.26
C ASP A 171 -10.61 3.61 2.01
N ASP A 172 -11.33 3.38 0.90
CA ASP A 172 -10.73 2.85 -0.31
C ASP A 172 -9.87 3.86 -1.08
N ASP A 173 -10.15 5.17 -0.97
CA ASP A 173 -9.26 6.19 -1.53
C ASP A 173 -7.93 6.23 -0.77
N VAL A 174 -7.98 6.14 0.57
CA VAL A 174 -6.77 6.07 1.41
C VAL A 174 -5.93 4.85 1.03
N LYS A 175 -6.54 3.66 0.97
CA LYS A 175 -5.86 2.42 0.57
C LYS A 175 -5.23 2.52 -0.82
N ARG A 176 -5.96 3.06 -1.79
CA ARG A 176 -5.48 3.25 -3.17
C ARG A 176 -4.28 4.19 -3.24
N ILE A 177 -4.34 5.31 -2.53
CA ILE A 177 -3.27 6.33 -2.53
C ILE A 177 -2.02 5.78 -1.85
N VAL A 178 -2.16 5.12 -0.70
CA VAL A 178 -1.02 4.52 0.01
C VAL A 178 -0.40 3.39 -0.83
N SER A 179 -1.20 2.53 -1.45
CA SER A 179 -0.70 1.46 -2.33
C SER A 179 -0.02 2.00 -3.58
N SER A 180 -0.55 3.07 -4.17
CA SER A 180 0.06 3.78 -5.30
C SER A 180 1.39 4.41 -4.92
N ALA A 181 1.45 5.10 -3.77
CA ALA A 181 2.67 5.69 -3.26
C ALA A 181 3.75 4.64 -2.92
N ALA A 182 3.34 3.45 -2.48
CA ALA A 182 4.25 2.30 -2.29
C ALA A 182 4.99 1.92 -3.59
N GLY A 183 4.35 2.09 -4.75
CA GLY A 183 4.93 1.83 -6.07
C GLY A 183 5.65 3.03 -6.70
N GLY A 184 5.68 4.18 -6.02
CA GLY A 184 6.28 5.42 -6.49
C GLY A 184 7.80 5.50 -6.28
N PRO A 185 8.36 6.72 -6.26
CA PRO A 185 9.78 6.95 -5.96
C PRO A 185 10.21 6.35 -4.62
N PRO A 186 11.51 5.98 -4.43
CA PRO A 186 11.98 5.25 -3.26
C PRO A 186 11.58 5.83 -1.89
N GLU A 187 11.59 7.17 -1.76
CA GLU A 187 11.21 7.86 -0.52
C GLU A 187 9.71 7.71 -0.21
N ALA A 188 8.86 7.92 -1.22
CA ALA A 188 7.42 7.72 -1.08
C ALA A 188 7.09 6.24 -0.84
N ALA A 189 7.81 5.34 -1.50
CA ALA A 189 7.63 3.90 -1.34
C ALA A 189 7.92 3.45 0.10
N SER A 190 9.03 3.92 0.67
CA SER A 190 9.42 3.61 2.05
C SER A 190 8.43 4.20 3.05
N GLY A 191 8.05 5.47 2.88
CA GLY A 191 7.06 6.13 3.74
C GLY A 191 5.68 5.45 3.71
N ALA A 192 5.24 4.96 2.53
CA ALA A 192 3.99 4.22 2.41
C ALA A 192 4.04 2.86 3.12
N LEU A 193 5.13 2.10 2.96
CA LEU A 193 5.32 0.81 3.65
C LEU A 193 5.38 0.97 5.17
N ASP A 194 6.03 2.02 5.66
CA ASP A 194 6.09 2.32 7.09
C ASP A 194 4.70 2.74 7.61
N LEU A 195 3.97 3.55 6.85
CA LEU A 195 2.59 3.93 7.19
C LEU A 195 1.65 2.72 7.27
N MET A 196 1.76 1.77 6.34
CA MET A 196 1.01 0.50 6.41
C MET A 196 1.41 -0.34 7.63
N ALA A 197 2.70 -0.39 7.99
CA ALA A 197 3.19 -1.21 9.10
C ALA A 197 2.74 -0.69 10.48
N SER A 198 2.63 0.63 10.67
CA SER A 198 2.36 1.22 11.98
C SER A 198 1.13 2.14 12.07
N GLY A 199 0.78 2.87 11.01
CA GLY A 199 -0.21 3.95 11.07
C GLY A 199 -1.64 3.54 10.72
N MET A 200 -1.84 2.44 9.99
CA MET A 200 -3.15 2.01 9.48
C MET A 200 -3.79 0.85 10.27
N GLY A 201 -3.18 0.43 11.39
CA GLY A 201 -3.70 -0.68 12.20
C GLY A 201 -3.78 -2.00 11.40
N SER A 202 -4.91 -2.71 11.52
CA SER A 202 -5.14 -3.97 10.82
C SER A 202 -5.26 -3.80 9.30
N HIS A 203 -5.82 -2.68 8.83
CA HIS A 203 -5.97 -2.39 7.40
C HIS A 203 -4.61 -2.25 6.70
N GLY A 204 -3.61 -1.70 7.40
CA GLY A 204 -2.24 -1.64 6.88
C GLY A 204 -1.59 -3.00 6.70
N ALA A 205 -1.82 -3.93 7.64
CA ALA A 205 -1.36 -5.31 7.51
C ALA A 205 -2.05 -6.04 6.35
N ASP A 206 -3.35 -5.78 6.13
CA ASP A 206 -4.10 -6.32 4.99
C ASP A 206 -3.51 -5.82 3.65
N LEU A 207 -3.19 -4.52 3.53
CA LEU A 207 -2.53 -3.97 2.33
C LEU A 207 -1.14 -4.56 2.10
N LEU A 208 -0.33 -4.71 3.16
CA LEU A 208 0.98 -5.35 3.04
C LEU A 208 0.86 -6.80 2.54
N TYR A 209 -0.17 -7.52 2.98
CA TYR A 209 -0.46 -8.86 2.48
C TYR A 209 -0.84 -8.83 1.00
N GLU A 210 -1.73 -7.94 0.57
CA GLU A 210 -2.11 -7.80 -0.84
C GLU A 210 -0.88 -7.52 -1.74
N LEU A 211 -0.01 -6.61 -1.31
CA LEU A 211 1.23 -6.31 -2.02
C LEU A 211 2.21 -7.48 -2.04
N ALA A 212 2.29 -8.25 -0.95
CA ALA A 212 3.15 -9.42 -0.82
C ALA A 212 2.69 -10.64 -1.64
N VAL A 213 1.41 -10.69 -2.02
CA VAL A 213 0.86 -11.78 -2.85
C VAL A 213 0.73 -11.40 -4.32
N GLY A 214 0.68 -10.10 -4.62
CA GLY A 214 0.65 -9.58 -5.97
C GLY A 214 1.94 -9.81 -6.76
N SER A 215 1.94 -9.34 -8.01
CA SER A 215 3.07 -9.41 -8.95
C SER A 215 3.94 -8.14 -8.95
N SER A 216 3.81 -7.29 -7.93
CA SER A 216 4.51 -6.01 -7.88
C SER A 216 6.01 -6.18 -7.60
N ALA A 217 6.82 -5.22 -8.06
CA ALA A 217 8.23 -5.11 -7.66
C ALA A 217 8.41 -4.93 -6.14
N LEU A 218 7.33 -4.62 -5.41
CA LEU A 218 7.31 -4.41 -3.97
C LEU A 218 7.09 -5.69 -3.17
N LYS A 219 6.80 -6.81 -3.84
CA LYS A 219 6.43 -8.08 -3.22
C LYS A 219 7.34 -8.46 -2.05
N GLU A 220 8.65 -8.46 -2.28
CA GLU A 220 9.63 -8.86 -1.26
C GLU A 220 9.70 -7.86 -0.10
N ARG A 221 9.62 -6.56 -0.39
CA ARG A 221 9.64 -5.51 0.64
C ARG A 221 8.39 -5.57 1.52
N ALA A 222 7.22 -5.73 0.90
CA ALA A 222 5.96 -5.88 1.61
C ALA A 222 5.93 -7.17 2.44
N ALA A 223 6.40 -8.29 1.89
CA ALA A 223 6.50 -9.56 2.62
C ALA A 223 7.42 -9.45 3.83
N LYS A 224 8.57 -8.77 3.70
CA LYS A 224 9.50 -8.52 4.79
C LYS A 224 8.86 -7.71 5.92
N ARG A 225 8.17 -6.60 5.59
CA ARG A 225 7.44 -5.78 6.57
C ARG A 225 6.33 -6.57 7.25
N LEU A 226 5.55 -7.33 6.48
CA LEU A 226 4.48 -8.17 7.03
C LEU A 226 4.99 -9.25 7.97
N ALA A 227 6.20 -9.78 7.76
CA ALA A 227 6.79 -10.80 8.64
C ALA A 227 7.25 -10.26 10.01
N GLU A 228 7.29 -8.94 10.20
CA GLU A 228 7.63 -8.34 11.49
C GLU A 228 6.55 -8.65 12.54
N ALA A 229 6.95 -9.16 13.70
CA ALA A 229 6.01 -9.57 14.76
C ALA A 229 5.07 -8.44 15.21
N ALA A 230 5.56 -7.19 15.22
CA ALA A 230 4.76 -6.02 15.56
C ALA A 230 3.62 -5.75 14.54
N VAL A 231 3.86 -6.03 13.25
CA VAL A 231 2.86 -5.86 12.19
C VAL A 231 1.83 -7.00 12.25
N LEU A 232 2.29 -8.25 12.41
CA LEU A 232 1.38 -9.39 12.61
C LEU A 232 0.56 -9.27 13.90
N GLY A 233 1.08 -8.62 14.94
CA GLY A 233 0.34 -8.35 16.17
C GLY A 233 -0.89 -7.45 15.95
N ARG A 234 -0.86 -6.57 14.93
CA ARG A 234 -1.97 -5.69 14.53
C ARG A 234 -2.91 -6.33 13.50
N ALA A 235 -2.47 -7.41 12.84
CA ALA A 235 -3.25 -8.10 11.83
C ALA A 235 -4.51 -8.74 12.42
N THR A 236 -5.57 -8.81 11.60
CA THR A 236 -6.77 -9.58 11.94
C THR A 236 -6.42 -11.05 12.17
N PRO A 237 -7.18 -11.81 13.01
CA PRO A 237 -6.98 -13.24 13.17
C PRO A 237 -6.99 -14.00 11.83
N ALA A 238 -7.89 -13.63 10.93
CA ALA A 238 -7.99 -14.19 9.58
C ALA A 238 -6.72 -13.99 8.75
N LEU A 239 -6.19 -12.76 8.73
CA LEU A 239 -4.94 -12.46 8.03
C LEU A 239 -3.76 -13.26 8.59
N ARG A 240 -3.66 -13.38 9.93
CA ARG A 240 -2.59 -14.16 10.56
C ARG A 240 -2.59 -15.61 10.10
N VAL A 241 -3.75 -16.27 10.12
CA VAL A 241 -3.86 -17.66 9.66
C VAL A 241 -3.53 -17.77 8.16
N ALA A 242 -4.02 -16.85 7.32
CA ALA A 242 -3.70 -16.86 5.89
C ALA A 242 -2.19 -16.67 5.62
N HIS A 243 -1.53 -15.80 6.39
CA HIS A 243 -0.09 -15.59 6.32
C HIS A 243 0.68 -16.84 6.77
N GLU A 244 0.35 -17.39 7.95
CA GLU A 244 0.97 -18.62 8.49
C GLU A 244 0.82 -19.80 7.52
N LEU A 245 -0.36 -20.00 6.92
CA LEU A 245 -0.60 -21.03 5.91
C LEU A 245 0.28 -20.86 4.67
N ARG A 246 0.53 -19.61 4.25
CA ARG A 246 1.38 -19.34 3.08
C ARG A 246 2.84 -19.67 3.38
N ILE A 247 3.36 -19.21 4.50
CA ILE A 247 4.78 -19.38 4.85
C ILE A 247 5.11 -20.78 5.41
N ALA A 248 4.11 -21.58 5.76
CA ALA A 248 4.30 -22.93 6.26
C ALA A 248 5.13 -23.78 5.27
N PRO A 249 6.23 -24.43 5.70
CA PRO A 249 7.15 -25.08 4.77
C PRO A 249 6.65 -26.42 4.24
N SER A 250 5.68 -27.05 4.91
CA SER A 250 5.24 -28.42 4.60
C SER A 250 3.73 -28.58 4.73
N CYS A 251 3.18 -29.65 4.13
CA CYS A 251 1.77 -30.00 4.28
C CYS A 251 1.42 -30.31 5.74
N LYS A 252 2.30 -30.98 6.49
CA LYS A 252 2.11 -31.24 7.93
C LYS A 252 2.04 -29.95 8.75
N ALA A 253 2.87 -28.96 8.44
CA ALA A 253 2.81 -27.65 9.10
C ALA A 253 1.50 -26.92 8.78
N ARG A 254 1.01 -27.00 7.53
CA ARG A 254 -0.31 -26.46 7.15
C ARG A 254 -1.46 -27.20 7.81
N GLN A 255 -1.36 -28.52 7.95
CA GLN A 255 -2.36 -29.36 8.60
C GLN A 255 -2.65 -28.90 10.03
N ALA A 256 -1.60 -28.60 10.80
CA ALA A 256 -1.72 -28.08 12.16
C ALA A 256 -2.47 -26.74 12.26
N LEU A 257 -2.56 -25.99 11.16
CA LEU A 257 -3.26 -24.70 11.08
C LEU A 257 -4.71 -24.84 10.61
N LEU A 258 -5.14 -25.98 10.09
CA LEU A 258 -6.47 -26.14 9.48
C LEU A 258 -7.61 -25.93 10.49
N ALA A 259 -7.45 -26.38 11.73
CA ALA A 259 -8.44 -26.16 12.79
C ALA A 259 -8.67 -24.66 13.04
N ARG A 260 -7.59 -23.86 13.11
CA ARG A 260 -7.67 -22.40 13.22
C ARG A 260 -8.21 -21.76 11.95
N ALA A 261 -7.85 -22.26 10.77
CA ALA A 261 -8.34 -21.75 9.49
C ALA A 261 -9.86 -21.90 9.35
N THR A 262 -10.42 -23.00 9.83
CA THR A 262 -11.88 -23.20 9.89
C THR A 262 -12.59 -22.10 10.68
N THR A 263 -12.08 -21.75 11.86
CA THR A 263 -12.70 -20.76 12.76
C THR A 263 -12.40 -19.33 12.34
N ASP A 264 -11.13 -19.00 12.12
CA ASP A 264 -10.67 -17.62 11.96
C ASP A 264 -10.40 -17.25 10.49
N GLY A 265 -10.21 -18.22 9.60
CA GLY A 265 -9.80 -17.97 8.23
C GLY A 265 -10.79 -17.16 7.42
N ASP A 266 -10.36 -16.63 6.29
CA ASP A 266 -11.24 -15.95 5.34
C ASP A 266 -10.87 -16.34 3.91
N ARG A 267 -11.39 -15.58 2.96
CA ARG A 267 -11.13 -15.79 1.53
C ARG A 267 -9.64 -15.94 1.19
N ARG A 268 -8.76 -15.23 1.89
CA ARG A 268 -7.31 -15.26 1.64
C ARG A 268 -6.70 -16.61 2.03
N ALA A 269 -7.23 -17.27 3.06
CA ALA A 269 -6.83 -18.62 3.43
C ALA A 269 -7.27 -19.63 2.36
N VAL A 270 -8.48 -19.47 1.79
CA VAL A 270 -8.95 -20.31 0.67
C VAL A 270 -8.03 -20.18 -0.55
N ASP A 271 -7.61 -18.96 -0.89
CA ASP A 271 -6.68 -18.72 -2.02
C ASP A 271 -5.31 -19.39 -1.82
N VAL A 272 -4.89 -19.60 -0.57
CA VAL A 272 -3.66 -20.34 -0.24
C VAL A 272 -3.89 -21.85 -0.30
N LEU A 273 -5.04 -22.33 0.18
CA LEU A 273 -5.34 -23.75 0.34
C LEU A 273 -5.78 -24.43 -0.97
N ALA A 274 -6.61 -23.78 -1.79
CA ALA A 274 -7.20 -24.38 -2.98
C ALA A 274 -6.17 -24.88 -4.03
N PRO A 275 -5.05 -24.17 -4.29
CA PRO A 275 -4.01 -24.67 -5.19
C PRO A 275 -3.30 -25.93 -4.67
N LEU A 276 -3.34 -26.23 -3.37
CA LEU A 276 -2.62 -27.36 -2.77
C LEU A 276 -3.30 -28.71 -3.01
N ILE A 277 -4.60 -28.69 -3.28
CA ILE A 277 -5.44 -29.88 -3.54
C ILE A 277 -5.83 -30.03 -5.01
N THR A 278 -5.67 -28.97 -5.81
CA THR A 278 -5.92 -29.01 -7.24
C THR A 278 -4.77 -29.71 -7.96
N SER A 279 -5.03 -30.91 -8.49
CA SER A 279 -4.11 -31.57 -9.41
C SER A 279 -4.18 -30.88 -10.78
N LYS A 280 -3.04 -30.41 -11.28
CA LYS A 280 -2.98 -29.96 -12.68
C LYS A 280 -3.08 -31.18 -13.59
N GLY A 281 -4.14 -31.26 -14.39
CA GLY A 281 -4.46 -32.43 -15.19
C GLY A 281 -3.44 -32.78 -16.27
N LYS A 282 -2.57 -31.84 -16.67
CA LYS A 282 -1.51 -32.01 -17.67
C LYS A 282 -0.29 -31.17 -17.27
N GLY A 283 0.91 -31.57 -17.72
CA GLY A 283 2.13 -30.76 -17.60
C GLY A 283 3.14 -31.18 -16.53
N CYS A 284 2.98 -32.33 -15.88
CA CYS A 284 4.04 -32.89 -15.04
C CYS A 284 4.83 -34.00 -15.76
N GLY A 285 6.13 -34.10 -15.46
CA GLY A 285 7.07 -35.05 -16.09
C GLY A 285 7.75 -34.50 -17.35
N PHE A 286 8.80 -35.18 -17.82
CA PHE A 286 9.67 -34.76 -18.94
C PHE A 286 8.93 -34.49 -20.26
N LEU A 287 7.77 -35.12 -20.48
CA LEU A 287 6.93 -34.93 -21.66
C LEU A 287 5.59 -34.23 -21.37
N GLY A 288 5.35 -33.79 -20.12
CA GLY A 288 4.09 -33.15 -19.72
C GLY A 288 2.84 -34.04 -19.81
N MET A 289 2.98 -35.34 -20.07
CA MET A 289 1.87 -36.27 -20.28
C MET A 289 1.28 -36.82 -18.97
N SER A 290 1.98 -36.66 -17.83
CA SER A 290 1.49 -37.15 -16.54
C SER A 290 0.69 -36.10 -15.77
N ARG A 291 -0.29 -36.55 -15.00
CA ARG A 291 -1.05 -35.69 -14.07
C ARG A 291 -0.12 -35.24 -12.95
N CYS A 292 -0.10 -33.95 -12.65
CA CYS A 292 0.62 -33.45 -11.49
C CYS A 292 -0.06 -33.95 -10.21
N ALA A 293 0.69 -34.63 -9.34
CA ALA A 293 0.21 -34.89 -7.99
C ALA A 293 -0.09 -33.56 -7.29
N ALA A 294 -1.20 -33.50 -6.56
CA ALA A 294 -1.51 -32.34 -5.72
C ALA A 294 -0.42 -32.20 -4.65
N ALA A 295 0.02 -30.98 -4.38
CA ALA A 295 1.12 -30.71 -3.47
C ALA A 295 0.89 -31.30 -2.06
N CYS A 296 -0.38 -31.32 -1.62
CA CYS A 296 -0.78 -31.85 -0.32
C CYS A 296 -1.88 -32.92 -0.44
N ALA A 297 -1.68 -33.91 -1.32
CA ALA A 297 -2.64 -35.00 -1.54
C ALA A 297 -3.01 -35.77 -0.26
N SER A 298 -2.05 -35.97 0.66
CA SER A 298 -2.25 -36.75 1.90
C SER A 298 -3.25 -36.14 2.88
N ILE A 299 -3.46 -34.82 2.83
CA ILE A 299 -4.37 -34.08 3.71
C ILE A 299 -5.47 -33.37 2.93
N ALA A 300 -5.72 -33.78 1.69
CA ALA A 300 -6.65 -33.09 0.80
C ALA A 300 -8.09 -33.07 1.33
N GLY A 301 -8.51 -34.12 2.07
CA GLY A 301 -9.83 -34.16 2.71
C GLY A 301 -10.00 -33.07 3.77
N GLU A 302 -9.00 -32.90 4.64
CA GLU A 302 -9.01 -31.87 5.70
C GLU A 302 -8.95 -30.46 5.11
N ILE A 303 -8.15 -30.26 4.06
CA ILE A 303 -8.09 -28.97 3.36
C ILE A 303 -9.46 -28.64 2.73
N LYS A 304 -10.12 -29.60 2.07
CA LYS A 304 -11.46 -29.40 1.50
C LYS A 304 -12.48 -29.04 2.57
N ALA A 305 -12.48 -29.72 3.71
CA ALA A 305 -13.37 -29.44 4.82
C ALA A 305 -13.15 -28.01 5.38
N ALA A 306 -11.89 -27.59 5.54
CA ALA A 306 -11.56 -26.24 5.98
C ALA A 306 -12.02 -25.17 4.97
N ILE A 307 -11.80 -25.38 3.67
CA ILE A 307 -12.28 -24.47 2.62
C ILE A 307 -13.81 -24.35 2.67
N GLN A 308 -14.53 -25.46 2.71
CA GLN A 308 -15.99 -25.47 2.78
C GLN A 308 -16.52 -24.73 4.00
N ALA A 309 -15.89 -24.92 5.17
CA ALA A 309 -16.29 -24.24 6.39
C ALA A 309 -16.05 -22.72 6.32
N ILE A 310 -14.95 -22.28 5.71
CA ILE A 310 -14.69 -20.85 5.48
C ILE A 310 -15.74 -20.28 4.52
N GLU A 311 -15.97 -20.91 3.38
CA GLU A 311 -16.93 -20.45 2.37
C GLU A 311 -18.37 -20.41 2.90
N ALA A 312 -18.76 -21.37 3.75
CA ALA A 312 -20.06 -21.36 4.41
C ALA A 312 -20.26 -20.14 5.32
N ARG A 313 -19.17 -19.60 5.92
CA ARG A 313 -19.22 -18.41 6.78
C ARG A 313 -19.07 -17.11 6.01
N THR A 314 -18.18 -17.05 5.02
CA THR A 314 -17.84 -15.80 4.31
C THR A 314 -18.61 -15.60 3.01
N GLY A 315 -19.40 -16.59 2.60
CA GLY A 315 -19.98 -16.67 1.26
C GLY A 315 -19.00 -17.23 0.22
N PRO A 316 -19.53 -17.69 -0.93
CA PRO A 316 -18.71 -18.21 -2.01
C PRO A 316 -17.82 -17.12 -2.61
N SER A 317 -16.65 -17.51 -3.11
CA SER A 317 -15.82 -16.56 -3.84
C SER A 317 -16.49 -16.09 -5.13
N PRO A 318 -16.38 -14.81 -5.50
CA PRO A 318 -16.81 -14.35 -6.83
C PRO A 318 -16.15 -15.11 -7.97
N ARG A 319 -14.91 -15.59 -7.81
CA ARG A 319 -14.25 -16.43 -8.84
C ARG A 319 -14.89 -17.82 -9.01
N ALA A 320 -15.59 -18.33 -8.00
CA ALA A 320 -16.29 -19.61 -8.10
C ALA A 320 -17.65 -19.44 -8.82
N ALA A 321 -18.26 -18.25 -8.76
CA ALA A 321 -19.51 -17.97 -9.45
C ALA A 321 -19.34 -17.91 -10.98
N ASP A 322 -18.16 -17.52 -11.46
CA ASP A 322 -17.87 -17.40 -12.89
C ASP A 322 -17.33 -18.71 -13.53
N ALA A 323 -17.13 -19.77 -12.75
CA ALA A 323 -16.69 -21.05 -13.31
C ALA A 323 -17.86 -21.71 -14.06
N PRO A 324 -17.79 -21.91 -15.39
CA PRO A 324 -18.86 -22.54 -16.13
C PRO A 324 -19.09 -23.95 -15.57
N ALA A 325 -20.35 -24.27 -15.24
CA ALA A 325 -20.74 -25.59 -14.77
C ALA A 325 -20.28 -26.63 -15.81
N SER A 326 -19.22 -27.36 -15.48
CA SER A 326 -18.71 -28.44 -16.31
C SER A 326 -19.78 -29.54 -16.33
N ARG A 327 -20.51 -29.62 -17.44
CA ARG A 327 -21.35 -30.77 -17.81
C ARG A 327 -20.49 -31.96 -18.20
#